data_AF-A0A8T7FJ57-F1
#
_entry.id   AF-A0A8T7FJ57-F1
#
_cell.length_a   1.000
_cell.length_b   1.000
_cell.length_c   1.000
_cell.angle_alpha   90.00
_cell.angle_beta   90.00
_cell.angle_gamma   90.00
#
_symmetry.space_group_name_H-M   'P 1'
#
loop_
_entity.id
_entity.type
_entity.pdbx_description
1 polymer ?
#
loop_
_entity_poly.entity_id
_entity_poly.type
_entity_poly.pdbx_seq_one_letter_code
_entity_poly.pdbx_strand_id
1 'polypeptide(L)' 'MIQWFKTMTTNEYIRGVKELGWPRFDGKLWQRDYYEHIIRNANEANRIHLYIESNPINWAEDEENK' A
#
# COMPACT_ATOMS: atom_id res chain seq x y z
N MET A 1 9.53 11.56 -4.71
CA MET A 1 8.34 11.28 -5.55
C MET A 1 7.29 10.49 -4.77
N ILE A 2 7.62 9.32 -4.23
CA ILE A 2 6.66 8.45 -3.52
C ILE A 2 6.02 9.09 -2.27
N GLN A 3 6.76 9.89 -1.50
CA GLN A 3 6.20 10.60 -0.33
C GLN A 3 5.08 11.56 -0.74
N TRP A 4 5.28 12.32 -1.82
CA TRP A 4 4.26 13.23 -2.34
C TRP A 4 3.04 12.45 -2.88
N PHE A 5 3.27 11.33 -3.55
CA PHE A 5 2.20 10.44 -3.99
C PHE A 5 1.36 9.91 -2.83
N LYS A 6 1.99 9.39 -1.76
CA LYS A 6 1.31 8.95 -0.53
C LYS A 6 0.48 10.08 0.08
N THR A 7 1.02 11.31 0.12
CA THR A 7 0.28 12.49 0.63
C THR A 7 -0.94 12.82 -0.22
N MET A 8 -0.77 12.94 -1.54
CA MET A 8 -1.85 13.33 -2.46
C MET A 8 -2.98 12.31 -2.44
N THR A 9 -2.65 11.02 -2.52
CA THR A 9 -3.64 9.94 -2.50
C THR A 9 -4.36 9.82 -1.16
N THR A 10 -3.68 10.06 -0.04
CA THR A 10 -4.32 10.10 1.28
C THR A 10 -5.34 11.23 1.37
N ASN A 11 -5.00 12.43 0.89
CA ASN A 11 -5.91 13.57 0.90
C ASN A 11 -7.15 13.33 0.03
N GLU A 12 -6.95 12.76 -1.16
CA GLU A 12 -8.06 12.40 -2.05
C GLU A 12 -8.96 11.32 -1.42
N TYR A 13 -8.37 10.31 -0.75
CA TYR A 13 -9.15 9.30 -0.02
C TYR A 13 -9.96 9.91 1.12
N ILE A 14 -9.36 10.81 1.91
CA ILE A 14 -10.05 11.54 2.98
C ILE A 14 -11.23 12.35 2.40
N ARG A 15 -11.08 12.96 1.22
CA ARG A 15 -12.19 13.65 0.54
C ARG A 15 -13.30 12.67 0.18
N GLY A 16 -12.97 11.51 -0.39
CA GLY A 16 -13.92 10.44 -0.71
C GLY A 16 -14.69 9.93 0.53
N VAL A 17 -14.03 9.82 1.68
CA VAL A 17 -14.68 9.46 2.94
C VAL A 17 -15.70 10.52 3.38
N LYS A 18 -15.40 11.81 3.19
CA LYS A 18 -16.26 12.92 3.61
C LYS A 18 -17.44 13.15 2.67
N GLU A 19 -17.22 13.01 1.37
CA GLU A 19 -18.16 13.47 0.34
C GLU A 19 -18.87 12.32 -0.39
N LEU A 20 -18.21 11.16 -0.52
CA LEU A 20 -18.66 10.05 -1.36
C LEU A 20 -19.02 8.79 -0.55
N GLY A 21 -18.92 8.85 0.78
CA GLY A 21 -19.28 7.74 1.66
C GLY A 21 -18.29 6.57 1.64
N TRP A 22 -17.02 6.80 1.32
CA TRP A 22 -16.00 5.74 1.40
C TRP A 22 -15.78 5.27 2.85
N PRO A 23 -15.39 4.00 3.05
CA PRO A 23 -15.07 3.49 4.39
C PRO A 23 -13.98 4.32 5.07
N ARG A 24 -14.15 4.58 6.36
CA ARG A 24 -13.10 5.21 7.17
C ARG A 24 -11.95 4.22 7.37
N PHE A 25 -10.74 4.75 7.45
CA PHE A 25 -9.55 4.00 7.85
C PHE A 25 -9.01 4.58 9.16
N ASP A 26 -8.42 3.73 9.99
CA ASP A 26 -7.86 4.13 11.27
C ASP A 26 -6.37 4.42 11.13
N GLY A 27 -5.92 5.53 11.71
CA GLY A 27 -4.51 5.90 11.71
C GLY A 27 -4.00 6.33 10.33
N LYS A 28 -3.25 5.46 9.65
CA LYS A 28 -2.52 5.77 8.42
C LYS A 28 -3.00 4.89 7.26
N LEU A 29 -3.26 5.52 6.12
CA LEU A 29 -3.66 4.81 4.89
C LEU A 29 -2.50 4.02 4.25
N TRP A 30 -1.26 4.51 4.41
CA TRP A 30 -0.06 3.90 3.85
C TRP A 30 0.95 3.56 4.95
N GLN A 31 1.67 2.45 4.76
CA GLN A 31 2.89 2.15 5.53
C GLN A 31 3.93 3.27 5.38
N ARG A 32 4.84 3.39 6.35
CA ARG A 32 5.91 4.40 6.33
C ARG A 32 6.85 4.16 5.15
N ASP A 33 7.37 2.95 5.06
CA ASP A 33 8.35 2.56 4.07
C ASP A 33 7.69 2.12 2.76
N TYR A 34 8.50 1.91 1.73
CA TYR A 34 8.03 1.46 0.44
C TYR A 34 9.09 0.55 -0.19
N TYR A 35 8.64 -0.50 -0.86
CA TYR A 35 9.49 -1.38 -1.63
C TYR A 35 9.48 -0.95 -3.10
N GLU A 36 10.67 -0.76 -3.68
CA GLU A 36 10.85 -0.46 -5.10
C GLU A 36 11.75 -1.51 -5.73
N HIS A 37 11.30 -2.09 -6.83
CA HIS A 37 12.08 -3.07 -7.61
C HIS A 37 11.73 -2.96 -9.09
N ILE A 38 12.74 -2.81 -9.94
CA ILE A 38 12.56 -2.79 -11.40
C ILE A 38 12.47 -4.25 -11.88
N ILE A 39 11.31 -4.63 -12.40
CA ILE A 39 11.07 -5.97 -12.95
C ILE A 39 11.78 -6.11 -14.29
N ARG A 40 12.73 -7.03 -14.39
CA ARG A 40 13.53 -7.24 -15.62
C ARG A 40 13.18 -8.51 -16.38
N ASN A 41 12.43 -9.41 -15.77
CA ASN A 41 12.05 -10.70 -16.37
C ASN A 41 10.76 -11.26 -15.76
N ALA A 42 10.23 -12.31 -16.38
CA ALA A 42 8.97 -12.95 -15.97
C ALA A 42 9.04 -13.62 -14.59
N ASN A 43 10.21 -14.14 -14.18
CA ASN A 43 10.36 -14.79 -12.88
C ASN A 43 10.25 -13.78 -11.73
N GLU A 44 10.82 -12.58 -11.90
CA GLU A 44 10.66 -11.48 -10.95
C GLU A 44 9.21 -11.00 -10.87
N ALA A 45 8.53 -10.90 -12.01
CA ALA A 45 7.10 -10.55 -12.05
C ALA A 45 6.27 -11.58 -11.26
N ASN A 46 6.53 -12.87 -11.46
CA ASN A 46 5.83 -13.94 -10.76
C ASN A 46 6.08 -13.88 -9.24
N ARG A 47 7.30 -13.57 -8.80
CA ARG A 47 7.61 -13.39 -7.37
C ARG A 47 6.85 -12.22 -6.75
N ILE A 48 6.77 -11.08 -7.44
CA ILE A 48 6.04 -9.92 -6.94
C ILE A 48 4.54 -10.22 -6.88
N HIS A 49 4.01 -10.94 -7.87
CA HIS A 49 2.62 -11.38 -7.85
C HIS A 49 2.32 -12.26 -6.63
N LEU A 50 3.14 -13.29 -6.39
CA LEU A 50 3.02 -14.15 -5.22
C LEU A 50 3.15 -13.37 -3.90
N TYR A 51 4.04 -12.37 -3.86
CA TYR A 51 4.17 -11.49 -2.69
C TYR A 51 2.87 -10.71 -2.45
N ILE A 52 2.29 -10.07 -3.48
CA ILE A 52 1.05 -9.30 -3.34
C ILE A 52 -0.11 -10.20 -2.88
N GLU A 53 -0.21 -11.42 -3.39
CA GLU A 53 -1.28 -12.36 -3.01
C GLU A 53 -1.12 -12.89 -1.57
N SER A 54 0.11 -13.14 -1.13
CA SER A 54 0.38 -13.69 0.20
C SER A 54 0.46 -12.64 1.31
N ASN A 55 0.71 -11.38 0.96
CA ASN A 55 0.90 -10.30 1.94
C ASN A 55 -0.30 -10.05 2.87
N PRO A 56 -1.58 -10.09 2.42
CA PRO A 56 -2.72 -9.89 3.32
C PRO A 56 -2.79 -10.89 4.47
N ILE A 57 -2.28 -12.12 4.26
CA ILE A 57 -2.27 -13.18 5.29
C ILE A 57 -1.18 -12.90 6.32
N ASN A 58 -0.02 -12.39 5.89
CA ASN A 58 1.13 -12.12 6.74
C ASN A 58 1.13 -10.69 7.32
N TRP A 59 0.16 -9.86 6.94
CA TRP A 59 0.11 -8.43 7.30
C TRP A 59 0.09 -8.18 8.81
N ALA A 60 -0.58 -9.05 9.57
CA ALA A 60 -0.68 -8.95 11.03
C ALA A 60 0.62 -9.34 11.76
N GLU A 61 1.51 -10.07 11.10
CA GLU A 61 2.78 -10.58 11.66
C GLU A 61 4.00 -9.79 11.16
N ASP A 62 3.80 -8.88 10.20
CA ASP A 62 4.86 -8.07 9.63
C ASP A 62 5.37 -7.03 10.65
N GLU A 63 6.67 -7.11 11.00
CA GLU A 63 7.29 -6.22 11.97
C GLU A 63 7.35 -4.76 11.49
N GLU A 64 7.29 -4.54 10.17
CA GLU A 64 7.21 -3.21 9.54
C GLU A 64 5.78 -2.63 9.59
N ASN A 65 4.79 -3.42 10.05
CA ASN A 65 3.39 -3.01 10.27
C ASN A 65 3.06 -2.66 11.74
N LYS A 66 4.06 -2.35 12.57
CA LYS A 66 3.85 -1.92 13.98
C LYS A 66 3.43 -0.45 14.11
#